data_AF-A0AA97CUM5-F1
#
_entry.id   AF-A0AA97CUM5-F1
#
_cell.length_a   1.000
_cell.length_b   1.000
_cell.length_c   1.000
_cell.angle_alpha   90.00
_cell.angle_beta   90.00
_cell.angle_gamma   90.00
#
_symmetry.space_group_name_H-M   'P 1'
#
loop_
_entity.id
_entity.type
_entity.pdbx_description
1 polymer ?
#
loop_
_entity_poly.entity_id
_entity_poly.type
_entity_poly.pdbx_seq_one_letter_code
_entity_poly.pdbx_strand_id
1 'polypeptide(L)'
;MTGAQRRLQLIEVARGLFAERGFEGTSIEEIAQRAGVSKPIVYEHFGGKEGLYAVVVDREMDKLLELVTSSLTNNRSLYRIQQVALALLTYMEERTDGFRILVRGESPHSNKDDTRYSSLLNDAISQVEHILAGDFDRRGFDPTLAPLYAQALVGMVSVTAQWWLDVREPSKEVVAAHLVNLCWNGLTRLDPSPMLVDSDYTEPVPQTTSPEKRNAAEQ
;
A
#
# COMPACT_ATOMS: atom_id res chain seq x y z
N MET A 1 -25.87 -13.43 -22.72
CA MET A 1 -24.71 -13.29 -21.81
C MET A 1 -23.93 -14.58 -21.87
N THR A 2 -22.63 -14.54 -22.17
CA THR A 2 -21.78 -15.75 -22.19
C THR A 2 -21.49 -16.25 -20.77
N GLY A 3 -21.06 -17.50 -20.61
CA GLY A 3 -20.65 -18.03 -19.30
C GLY A 3 -19.52 -17.20 -18.65
N ALA A 4 -18.60 -16.67 -19.47
CA ALA A 4 -17.54 -15.78 -19.00
C ALA A 4 -18.06 -14.42 -18.51
N GLN A 5 -19.01 -13.80 -19.25
CA GLN A 5 -19.67 -12.56 -18.81
C GLN A 5 -20.45 -12.78 -17.51
N ARG A 6 -21.08 -13.94 -17.36
CA ARG A 6 -21.80 -14.29 -16.13
C ARG A 6 -20.86 -14.44 -14.94
N ARG A 7 -19.75 -15.15 -15.14
CA ARG A 7 -18.72 -15.33 -14.11
C ARG A 7 -18.18 -13.98 -13.63
N LEU A 8 -17.90 -13.05 -14.55
CA LEU A 8 -17.46 -11.70 -14.21
C LEU A 8 -18.54 -10.92 -13.44
N GLN A 9 -19.81 -11.00 -13.84
CA GLN A 9 -20.91 -10.35 -13.11
C GLN A 9 -20.98 -10.82 -11.66
N LEU A 10 -20.85 -12.14 -11.42
CA LEU A 10 -20.89 -12.71 -10.08
C LEU A 10 -19.72 -12.24 -9.22
N ILE A 11 -18.53 -12.12 -9.79
CA ILE A 11 -17.33 -11.59 -9.10
C ILE A 11 -17.56 -10.14 -8.67
N GLU A 12 -18.07 -9.30 -9.58
CA GLU A 12 -18.30 -7.87 -9.28
C GLU A 12 -19.39 -7.67 -8.22
N VAL A 13 -20.48 -8.44 -8.29
CA VAL A 13 -21.55 -8.40 -7.27
C VAL A 13 -21.03 -8.88 -5.92
N ALA A 14 -20.28 -9.98 -5.90
CA ALA A 14 -19.72 -10.52 -4.67
C ALA A 14 -18.69 -9.58 -4.04
N ARG A 15 -17.84 -8.93 -4.85
CA ARG A 15 -16.88 -7.92 -4.39
C ARG A 15 -17.56 -6.82 -3.59
N GLY A 16 -18.63 -6.22 -4.12
CA GLY A 16 -19.36 -5.16 -3.40
C GLY A 16 -19.94 -5.67 -2.07
N LEU A 17 -20.56 -6.84 -2.06
CA LEU A 17 -21.16 -7.42 -0.85
C LEU A 17 -20.10 -7.77 0.21
N PHE A 18 -19.00 -8.39 -0.19
CA PHE A 18 -17.89 -8.72 0.72
C PHE A 18 -17.22 -7.46 1.28
N ALA A 19 -17.05 -6.41 0.47
CA ALA A 19 -16.50 -5.14 0.94
C ALA A 19 -17.42 -4.45 1.97
N GLU A 20 -18.73 -4.50 1.75
CA GLU A 20 -19.72 -3.89 2.64
C GLU A 20 -19.85 -4.68 3.95
N ARG A 21 -20.03 -6.00 3.88
CA ARG A 21 -20.48 -6.83 5.00
C ARG A 21 -19.47 -7.85 5.53
N GLY A 22 -18.31 -7.97 4.88
CA GLY A 22 -17.36 -9.05 5.18
C GLY A 22 -17.80 -10.40 4.62
N PHE A 23 -16.97 -11.42 4.84
CA PHE A 23 -17.20 -12.78 4.35
C PHE A 23 -18.34 -13.46 5.11
N GLU A 24 -18.36 -13.32 6.43
CA GLU A 24 -19.40 -13.93 7.28
C GLU A 24 -20.76 -13.26 7.09
N GLY A 25 -20.79 -11.93 6.88
CA GLY A 25 -22.02 -11.17 6.66
C GLY A 25 -22.65 -11.32 5.28
N THR A 26 -22.03 -12.10 4.38
CA THR A 26 -22.48 -12.31 3.00
C THR A 26 -22.94 -13.76 2.77
N SER A 27 -24.04 -13.93 2.04
CA SER A 27 -24.60 -15.25 1.68
C SER A 27 -24.65 -15.49 0.17
N ILE A 28 -24.64 -16.77 -0.26
CA ILE A 28 -24.77 -17.14 -1.68
C ILE A 28 -26.14 -16.74 -2.21
N GLU A 29 -27.17 -16.86 -1.36
CA GLU A 29 -28.54 -16.41 -1.58
C GLU A 29 -28.58 -14.97 -2.07
N GLU A 30 -27.93 -14.08 -1.32
CA GLU A 30 -27.91 -12.65 -1.59
C GLU A 30 -27.10 -12.32 -2.85
N ILE A 31 -25.95 -12.98 -3.03
CA ILE A 31 -25.13 -12.83 -4.24
C ILE A 31 -25.95 -13.24 -5.47
N ALA A 32 -26.61 -14.40 -5.43
CA ALA A 32 -27.41 -14.91 -6.53
C ALA A 32 -28.59 -13.97 -6.83
N GLN A 33 -29.30 -13.52 -5.80
CA GLN A 33 -30.41 -12.58 -5.92
C GLN A 33 -29.95 -11.26 -6.57
N ARG A 34 -28.85 -10.68 -6.08
CA ARG A 34 -28.33 -9.40 -6.58
C ARG A 34 -27.75 -9.51 -7.99
N ALA A 35 -27.24 -10.67 -8.37
CA ALA A 35 -26.78 -10.96 -9.73
C ALA A 35 -27.91 -11.39 -10.69
N GLY A 36 -29.14 -11.58 -10.19
CA GLY A 36 -30.28 -12.04 -10.99
C GLY A 36 -30.10 -13.47 -11.51
N VAL A 37 -29.52 -14.35 -10.69
CA VAL A 37 -29.32 -15.78 -11.00
C VAL A 37 -29.82 -16.69 -9.88
N SER A 38 -29.91 -17.97 -10.16
CA SER A 38 -30.18 -18.99 -9.15
C SER A 38 -28.90 -19.41 -8.40
N LYS A 39 -29.03 -19.88 -7.15
CA LYS A 39 -27.88 -20.35 -6.36
C LYS A 39 -27.04 -21.43 -7.06
N PRO A 40 -27.63 -22.42 -7.76
CA PRO A 40 -26.84 -23.45 -8.46
C PRO A 40 -25.83 -22.88 -9.44
N ILE A 41 -26.10 -21.73 -10.07
CA ILE A 41 -25.16 -21.06 -10.99
C ILE A 41 -23.91 -20.57 -10.23
N VAL A 42 -24.07 -20.08 -9.00
CA VAL A 42 -22.93 -19.66 -8.17
C VAL A 42 -22.06 -20.86 -7.79
N TYR A 43 -22.69 -21.98 -7.40
CA TYR A 43 -21.98 -23.22 -7.10
C TYR A 43 -21.29 -23.81 -8.32
N GLU A 44 -21.92 -23.77 -9.49
CA GLU A 44 -21.33 -24.25 -10.75
C GLU A 44 -20.04 -23.49 -11.11
N HIS A 45 -20.04 -22.16 -10.94
CA HIS A 45 -18.91 -21.33 -11.32
C HIS A 45 -17.76 -21.30 -10.29
N PHE A 46 -18.07 -21.46 -9.01
CA PHE A 46 -17.11 -21.17 -7.93
C PHE A 46 -17.04 -22.23 -6.82
N GLY A 47 -17.89 -23.25 -6.86
CA GLY A 47 -17.91 -24.29 -5.83
C GLY A 47 -18.48 -23.86 -4.47
N GLY A 48 -18.90 -22.60 -4.31
CA GLY A 48 -19.46 -22.07 -3.06
C GLY A 48 -19.04 -20.64 -2.76
N LYS A 49 -19.27 -20.20 -1.52
CA LYS A 49 -18.96 -18.84 -1.05
C LYS A 49 -17.45 -18.64 -0.93
N GLU A 50 -16.78 -19.66 -0.40
CA GLU A 50 -15.34 -19.72 -0.16
C GLU A 50 -14.57 -19.59 -1.48
N GLY A 51 -14.95 -20.36 -2.49
CA GLY A 51 -14.31 -20.31 -3.80
C GLY A 51 -14.57 -19.00 -4.53
N LEU A 52 -15.76 -18.41 -4.39
CA LEU A 52 -16.05 -17.08 -4.95
C LEU A 52 -15.25 -15.99 -4.23
N TYR A 53 -15.15 -16.05 -2.90
CA TYR A 53 -14.34 -15.13 -2.12
C TYR A 53 -12.86 -15.21 -2.49
N ALA A 54 -12.30 -16.42 -2.59
CA ALA A 54 -10.91 -16.63 -3.02
C ALA A 54 -10.65 -16.01 -4.41
N VAL A 55 -11.56 -16.22 -5.38
CA VAL A 55 -11.44 -15.62 -6.71
C VAL A 55 -11.50 -14.09 -6.68
N VAL A 56 -12.34 -13.49 -5.82
CA VAL A 56 -12.39 -12.04 -5.64
C VAL A 56 -11.07 -11.54 -5.06
N VAL A 57 -10.61 -12.15 -3.97
CA VAL A 57 -9.36 -11.80 -3.29
C VAL A 57 -8.16 -11.89 -4.24
N ASP A 58 -8.02 -13.01 -4.96
CA ASP A 58 -6.90 -13.23 -5.89
C ASP A 58 -6.90 -12.19 -7.01
N ARG A 59 -8.07 -11.86 -7.56
CA ARG A 59 -8.20 -10.85 -8.62
C ARG A 59 -7.82 -9.44 -8.15
N GLU A 60 -8.23 -9.06 -6.94
CA GLU A 60 -7.85 -7.76 -6.37
C GLU A 60 -6.35 -7.73 -6.04
N MET A 61 -5.79 -8.87 -5.65
CA MET A 61 -4.37 -9.00 -5.35
C MET A 61 -3.47 -8.95 -6.58
N ASP A 62 -3.85 -9.66 -7.64
CA ASP A 62 -3.20 -9.56 -8.94
C ASP A 62 -3.19 -8.10 -9.43
N LYS A 63 -4.31 -7.38 -9.23
CA LYS A 63 -4.41 -5.99 -9.68
C LYS A 63 -3.52 -5.04 -8.89
N LEU A 64 -3.46 -5.19 -7.57
CA LEU A 64 -2.58 -4.41 -6.73
C LEU A 64 -1.11 -4.69 -7.09
N LEU A 65 -0.73 -5.96 -7.23
CA LEU A 65 0.62 -6.37 -7.62
C LEU A 65 1.02 -5.84 -9.00
N GLU A 66 0.11 -5.87 -9.98
CA GLU A 66 0.35 -5.31 -11.31
C GLU A 66 0.66 -3.81 -11.25
N LEU A 67 -0.11 -3.03 -10.48
CA LEU A 67 0.08 -1.58 -10.32
C LEU A 67 1.39 -1.25 -9.60
N VAL A 68 1.72 -1.99 -8.55
CA VAL A 68 2.99 -1.79 -7.82
C VAL A 68 4.19 -2.19 -8.69
N THR A 69 4.13 -3.35 -9.35
CA THR A 69 5.25 -3.88 -10.15
C THR A 69 5.53 -3.03 -11.37
N SER A 70 4.49 -2.56 -12.08
CA SER A 70 4.65 -1.65 -13.21
C SER A 70 5.33 -0.33 -12.81
N SER A 71 5.04 0.16 -11.61
CA SER A 71 5.62 1.38 -11.02
C SER A 71 7.11 1.26 -10.66
N LEU A 72 7.62 0.02 -10.53
CA LEU A 72 9.02 -0.25 -10.19
C LEU A 72 9.96 -0.28 -11.41
N THR A 73 9.42 -0.25 -12.64
CA THR A 73 10.23 -0.33 -13.85
C THR A 73 10.93 1.00 -14.20
N ASN A 74 12.24 0.93 -14.50
CA ASN A 74 13.04 1.93 -15.22
C ASN A 74 13.20 3.37 -14.66
N ASN A 75 13.43 3.57 -13.36
CA ASN A 75 13.63 4.94 -12.85
C ASN A 75 14.66 5.11 -11.72
N ARG A 76 15.13 6.35 -11.52
CA ARG A 76 15.98 6.78 -10.39
C ARG A 76 15.26 6.53 -9.05
N SER A 77 16.00 6.28 -7.97
CA SER A 77 15.46 5.84 -6.67
C SER A 77 14.31 6.68 -6.11
N LEU A 78 14.39 8.02 -6.16
CA LEU A 78 13.32 8.90 -5.67
C LEU A 78 12.03 8.78 -6.51
N TYR A 79 12.17 8.76 -7.83
CA TYR A 79 11.02 8.64 -8.72
C TYR A 79 10.32 7.30 -8.55
N ARG A 80 11.06 6.20 -8.32
CA ARG A 80 10.46 4.89 -8.02
C ARG A 80 9.58 4.93 -6.77
N ILE A 81 10.07 5.50 -5.66
CA ILE A 81 9.30 5.61 -4.42
C ILE A 81 8.02 6.42 -4.66
N GLN A 82 8.12 7.52 -5.41
CA GLN A 82 6.97 8.33 -5.79
C GLN A 82 5.93 7.55 -6.60
N GLN A 83 6.36 6.79 -7.62
CA GLN A 83 5.45 6.00 -8.45
C GLN A 83 4.74 4.92 -7.63
N VAL A 84 5.46 4.22 -6.74
CA VAL A 84 4.85 3.20 -5.87
C VAL A 84 3.81 3.82 -4.94
N ALA A 85 4.12 4.94 -4.28
CA ALA A 85 3.17 5.63 -3.41
C ALA A 85 1.92 6.09 -4.16
N LEU A 86 2.08 6.70 -5.35
CA LEU A 86 0.98 7.13 -6.20
C LEU A 86 0.14 5.94 -6.71
N ALA A 87 0.78 4.83 -7.08
CA ALA A 87 0.09 3.64 -7.57
C ALA A 87 -0.77 3.00 -6.48
N LEU A 88 -0.24 2.90 -5.25
CA LEU A 88 -1.01 2.40 -4.11
C LEU A 88 -2.22 3.29 -3.82
N LEU A 89 -2.02 4.61 -3.72
CA LEU A 89 -3.12 5.55 -3.47
C LEU A 89 -4.14 5.56 -4.61
N THR A 90 -3.71 5.42 -5.86
CA THR A 90 -4.60 5.32 -7.02
C THR A 90 -5.41 4.02 -6.98
N TYR A 91 -4.81 2.88 -6.64
CA TYR A 91 -5.55 1.64 -6.44
C TYR A 91 -6.60 1.78 -5.34
N MET A 92 -6.23 2.35 -4.20
CA MET A 92 -7.15 2.58 -3.08
C MET A 92 -8.32 3.50 -3.47
N GLU A 93 -8.06 4.48 -4.33
CA GLU A 93 -9.08 5.39 -4.84
C GLU A 93 -10.04 4.72 -5.81
N GLU A 94 -9.51 4.08 -6.85
CA GLU A 94 -10.31 3.48 -7.92
C GLU A 94 -10.98 2.16 -7.50
N ARG A 95 -10.40 1.46 -6.51
CA ARG A 95 -10.81 0.11 -6.10
C ARG A 95 -10.91 -0.04 -4.58
N THR A 96 -11.56 0.93 -3.94
CA THR A 96 -11.80 0.94 -2.48
C THR A 96 -12.38 -0.37 -1.93
N ASP A 97 -13.40 -0.93 -2.61
CA ASP A 97 -14.00 -2.19 -2.18
C ASP A 97 -13.02 -3.36 -2.22
N GLY A 98 -12.20 -3.42 -3.27
CA GLY A 98 -11.15 -4.43 -3.39
C GLY A 98 -10.13 -4.31 -2.27
N PHE A 99 -9.66 -3.09 -2.00
CA PHE A 99 -8.73 -2.84 -0.91
C PHE A 99 -9.30 -3.23 0.46
N ARG A 100 -10.55 -2.89 0.76
CA ARG A 100 -11.21 -3.25 2.04
C ARG A 100 -11.28 -4.77 2.24
N ILE A 101 -11.54 -5.53 1.18
CA ILE A 101 -11.54 -6.99 1.23
C ILE A 101 -10.15 -7.52 1.59
N LEU A 102 -9.11 -6.97 0.96
CA LEU A 102 -7.72 -7.39 1.17
C LEU A 102 -7.23 -7.10 2.60
N VAL A 103 -7.63 -5.96 3.19
CA VAL A 103 -7.27 -5.56 4.55
C VAL A 103 -8.03 -6.32 5.62
N ARG A 104 -9.32 -6.62 5.41
CA ARG A 104 -10.10 -7.39 6.40
C ARG A 104 -9.65 -8.83 6.46
N GLY A 105 -9.28 -9.41 5.30
CA GLY A 105 -8.68 -10.74 5.22
C GLY A 105 -9.39 -11.81 6.05
N GLU A 106 -10.71 -11.90 5.95
CA GLU A 106 -11.49 -12.96 6.60
C GLU A 106 -11.34 -14.23 5.76
N SER A 107 -10.24 -14.99 5.94
CA SER A 107 -10.21 -16.37 5.44
C SER A 107 -10.83 -17.27 6.50
N PRO A 108 -11.68 -18.25 6.14
CA PRO A 108 -12.26 -19.21 7.10
C PRO A 108 -11.21 -20.02 7.88
N HIS A 109 -9.94 -19.97 7.46
CA HIS A 109 -8.83 -20.77 7.99
C HIS A 109 -7.60 -19.96 8.44
N SER A 110 -7.61 -18.61 8.37
CA SER A 110 -6.46 -17.80 8.81
C SER A 110 -6.69 -17.18 10.18
N ASN A 111 -5.61 -17.02 10.95
CA ASN A 111 -5.62 -16.15 12.13
C ASN A 111 -5.97 -14.72 11.67
N LYS A 112 -6.69 -13.96 12.51
CA LYS A 112 -7.13 -12.58 12.21
C LYS A 112 -6.00 -11.63 11.79
N ASP A 113 -4.75 -11.97 12.08
CA ASP A 113 -3.57 -11.15 11.77
C ASP A 113 -2.94 -11.45 10.38
N ASP A 114 -3.31 -12.57 9.73
CA ASP A 114 -2.71 -13.02 8.47
C ASP A 114 -3.67 -12.81 7.29
N THR A 115 -3.64 -11.59 6.78
CA THR A 115 -4.45 -11.11 5.65
C THR A 115 -3.58 -11.09 4.40
N ARG A 116 -4.18 -11.19 3.21
CA ARG A 116 -3.42 -11.05 1.93
C ARG A 116 -2.67 -9.73 1.87
N TYR A 117 -3.23 -8.67 2.43
CA TYR A 117 -2.57 -7.37 2.49
C TYR A 117 -1.36 -7.38 3.43
N SER A 118 -1.45 -8.00 4.61
CA SER A 118 -0.30 -8.09 5.53
C SER A 118 0.82 -8.96 4.97
N SER A 119 0.52 -10.05 4.27
CA SER A 119 1.54 -10.82 3.55
C SER A 119 2.24 -9.96 2.47
N LEU A 120 1.47 -9.20 1.67
CA LEU A 120 2.04 -8.29 0.67
C LEU A 120 2.91 -7.19 1.31
N LEU A 121 2.52 -6.67 2.48
CA LEU A 121 3.35 -5.71 3.21
C LEU A 121 4.65 -6.34 3.71
N ASN A 122 4.61 -7.58 4.20
CA ASN A 122 5.83 -8.30 4.64
C ASN A 122 6.79 -8.55 3.48
N ASP A 123 6.27 -8.89 2.29
CA ASP A 123 7.07 -9.03 1.08
C ASP A 123 7.68 -7.69 0.66
N ALA A 124 6.92 -6.59 0.75
CA ALA A 124 7.41 -5.25 0.48
C ALA A 124 8.51 -4.82 1.48
N ILE A 125 8.34 -5.10 2.77
CA ILE A 125 9.36 -4.85 3.81
C ILE A 125 10.65 -5.58 3.47
N SER A 126 10.56 -6.87 3.14
CA SER A 126 11.72 -7.69 2.79
C SER A 126 12.47 -7.16 1.56
N GLN A 127 11.74 -6.68 0.55
CA GLN A 127 12.35 -6.07 -0.64
C GLN A 127 13.02 -4.72 -0.33
N VAL A 128 12.37 -3.86 0.46
CA VAL A 128 12.94 -2.56 0.86
C VAL A 128 14.16 -2.76 1.75
N GLU A 129 14.14 -3.73 2.66
CA GLU A 129 15.28 -4.12 3.49
C GLU A 129 16.49 -4.47 2.63
N HIS A 130 16.32 -5.35 1.63
CA HIS A 130 17.41 -5.73 0.74
C HIS A 130 18.03 -4.53 0.00
N ILE A 131 17.19 -3.58 -0.43
CA ILE A 131 17.64 -2.35 -1.09
C ILE A 131 18.42 -1.45 -0.11
N LEU A 132 17.89 -1.26 1.10
CA LEU A 132 18.49 -0.40 2.12
C LEU A 132 19.80 -0.97 2.65
N ALA A 133 19.89 -2.27 2.90
CA ALA A 133 21.11 -2.92 3.36
C ALA A 133 22.28 -2.65 2.40
N GLY A 134 22.02 -2.76 1.09
CA GLY A 134 23.02 -2.45 0.06
C GLY A 134 23.38 -0.95 -0.04
N ASP A 135 22.46 -0.03 0.28
CA ASP A 135 22.74 1.41 0.33
C ASP A 135 23.53 1.79 1.60
N PHE A 136 23.18 1.18 2.73
CA PHE A 136 23.82 1.41 4.02
C PHE A 136 25.28 0.98 4.00
N ASP A 137 25.55 -0.22 3.49
CA ASP A 137 26.93 -0.72 3.30
C ASP A 137 27.78 0.25 2.46
N ARG A 138 27.22 0.77 1.36
CA ARG A 138 27.90 1.74 0.48
C ARG A 138 28.15 3.11 1.12
N ARG A 139 27.32 3.51 2.10
CA ARG A 139 27.37 4.83 2.74
C ARG A 139 28.02 4.78 4.13
N GLY A 140 28.47 3.62 4.59
CA GLY A 140 29.10 3.43 5.90
C GLY A 140 28.13 3.37 7.08
N PHE A 141 26.85 3.07 6.83
CA PHE A 141 25.87 2.77 7.87
C PHE A 141 25.85 1.27 8.19
N ASP A 142 25.40 0.90 9.39
CA ASP A 142 25.23 -0.51 9.80
C ASP A 142 24.08 -1.18 9.01
N PRO A 143 24.36 -2.15 8.12
CA PRO A 143 23.33 -2.81 7.31
C PRO A 143 22.35 -3.63 8.15
N THR A 144 22.71 -4.03 9.38
CA THR A 144 21.82 -4.79 10.26
C THR A 144 20.62 -3.98 10.75
N LEU A 145 20.69 -2.65 10.63
CA LEU A 145 19.58 -1.75 10.93
C LEU A 145 18.61 -1.58 9.75
N ALA A 146 18.93 -2.07 8.55
CA ALA A 146 18.05 -1.95 7.39
C ALA A 146 16.61 -2.49 7.60
N PRO A 147 16.36 -3.61 8.32
CA PRO A 147 15.01 -4.09 8.60
C PRO A 147 14.16 -3.05 9.35
N LEU A 148 14.76 -2.35 10.31
CA LEU A 148 14.09 -1.31 11.10
C LEU A 148 13.63 -0.15 10.21
N TYR A 149 14.49 0.32 9.30
CA TYR A 149 14.14 1.41 8.38
C TYR A 149 13.12 0.94 7.33
N ALA A 150 13.23 -0.29 6.83
CA ALA A 150 12.26 -0.85 5.90
C ALA A 150 10.86 -0.91 6.51
N GLN A 151 10.75 -1.39 7.75
CA GLN A 151 9.49 -1.45 8.49
C GLN A 151 8.90 -0.05 8.70
N ALA A 152 9.72 0.93 9.09
CA ALA A 152 9.27 2.32 9.28
C ALA A 152 8.76 2.95 7.96
N LEU A 153 9.48 2.77 6.85
CA LEU A 153 9.10 3.36 5.56
C LEU A 153 7.83 2.73 4.99
N VAL A 154 7.76 1.39 4.97
CA VAL A 154 6.58 0.68 4.46
C VAL A 154 5.37 0.96 5.33
N GLY A 155 5.54 0.96 6.66
CA GLY A 155 4.49 1.32 7.61
C GLY A 155 3.99 2.75 7.42
N MET A 156 4.89 3.72 7.27
CA MET A 156 4.53 5.12 7.04
C MET A 156 3.65 5.27 5.80
N VAL A 157 4.02 4.63 4.68
CA VAL A 157 3.22 4.68 3.45
C VAL A 157 1.89 3.95 3.61
N SER A 158 1.89 2.72 4.14
CA SER A 158 0.69 1.89 4.22
C SER A 158 -0.35 2.42 5.20
N VAL A 159 0.09 2.92 6.36
CA VAL A 159 -0.79 3.48 7.39
C VAL A 159 -1.34 4.84 6.95
N THR A 160 -0.51 5.68 6.33
CA THR A 160 -0.97 6.98 5.80
C THR A 160 -1.97 6.79 4.65
N ALA A 161 -1.74 5.81 3.77
CA ALA A 161 -2.66 5.51 2.68
C ALA A 161 -4.02 4.99 3.19
N GLN A 162 -4.03 4.19 4.26
CA GLN A 162 -5.26 3.77 4.94
C GLN A 162 -6.01 4.95 5.56
N TRP A 163 -5.31 5.82 6.30
CA TRP A 163 -5.91 7.05 6.83
C TRP A 163 -6.50 7.92 5.72
N TRP A 164 -5.77 8.08 4.61
CA TRP A 164 -6.24 8.87 3.48
C TRP A 164 -7.48 8.27 2.81
N LEU A 165 -7.62 6.94 2.79
CA LEU A 165 -8.80 6.28 2.23
C LEU A 165 -10.09 6.72 2.94
N ASP A 166 -10.02 7.00 4.24
CA ASP A 166 -11.15 7.43 5.05
C ASP A 166 -11.39 8.95 4.97
N VAL A 167 -10.32 9.75 4.93
CA VAL A 167 -10.41 11.23 4.94
C VAL A 167 -10.60 11.82 3.54
N ARG A 168 -9.91 11.27 2.53
CA ARG A 168 -9.88 11.71 1.12
C ARG A 168 -9.39 13.14 0.86
N GLU A 169 -8.82 13.78 1.88
CA GLU A 169 -8.21 15.10 1.79
C GLU A 169 -6.84 15.10 2.49
N PRO A 170 -5.80 15.75 1.91
CA PRO A 170 -5.76 16.41 0.60
C PRO A 170 -5.76 15.40 -0.58
N SER A 171 -5.55 15.84 -1.82
CA SER A 171 -5.51 14.91 -2.96
C SER A 171 -4.38 13.87 -2.81
N LYS A 172 -4.52 12.70 -3.45
CA LYS A 172 -3.52 11.64 -3.41
C LYS A 172 -2.13 12.10 -3.87
N GLU A 173 -2.06 13.04 -4.83
CA GLU A 173 -0.81 13.60 -5.32
C GLU A 173 -0.10 14.40 -4.23
N VAL A 174 -0.85 15.18 -3.45
CA VAL A 174 -0.30 15.92 -2.30
C VAL A 174 0.20 14.93 -1.26
N VAL A 175 -0.61 13.93 -0.89
CA VAL A 175 -0.20 12.90 0.08
C VAL A 175 1.08 12.19 -0.37
N ALA A 176 1.13 11.72 -1.62
CA ALA A 176 2.30 11.06 -2.18
C ALA A 176 3.53 11.97 -2.18
N ALA A 177 3.39 13.23 -2.59
CA ALA A 177 4.49 14.19 -2.61
C ALA A 177 5.06 14.42 -1.20
N HIS A 178 4.21 14.57 -0.18
CA HIS A 178 4.65 14.77 1.20
C HIS A 178 5.30 13.51 1.80
N LEU A 179 4.77 12.32 1.52
CA LEU A 179 5.40 11.05 1.93
C LEU A 179 6.80 10.89 1.32
N VAL A 180 6.92 11.09 0.00
CA VAL A 180 8.21 10.99 -0.71
C VAL A 180 9.19 12.03 -0.19
N ASN A 181 8.73 13.27 0.03
CA ASN A 181 9.56 14.34 0.56
C ASN A 181 10.10 13.99 1.95
N LEU A 182 9.26 13.48 2.86
CA LEU A 182 9.68 13.08 4.20
C LEU A 182 10.70 11.92 4.13
N CYS A 183 10.38 10.85 3.40
CA CYS A 183 11.25 9.69 3.25
C CYS A 183 12.61 10.07 2.66
N TRP A 184 12.63 10.88 1.59
CA TRP A 184 13.87 11.26 0.93
C TRP A 184 14.73 12.19 1.79
N ASN A 185 14.16 13.26 2.34
CA ASN A 185 14.94 14.20 3.15
C ASN A 185 15.43 13.55 4.45
N GLY A 186 14.67 12.62 5.03
CA GLY A 186 15.10 11.81 6.18
C GLY A 186 16.25 10.88 5.83
N LEU A 187 16.10 10.02 4.81
CA LEU A 187 17.10 9.02 4.45
C LEU A 187 18.42 9.61 3.92
N THR A 188 18.38 10.79 3.31
CA THR A 188 19.57 11.45 2.76
C THR A 188 20.44 12.11 3.82
N ARG A 189 19.90 12.41 5.01
CA ARG A 189 20.59 13.13 6.10
C ARG A 189 20.67 12.34 7.40
N LEU A 190 20.65 11.01 7.32
CA LEU A 190 20.78 10.14 8.49
C LEU A 190 22.11 10.37 9.21
N ASP A 191 22.04 10.46 10.53
CA ASP A 191 23.19 10.30 11.42
C ASP A 191 23.56 8.80 11.47
N PRO A 192 24.83 8.41 11.25
CA PRO A 192 25.28 7.03 11.38
C PRO A 192 25.17 6.45 12.80
N SER A 193 25.09 7.28 13.83
CA SER A 193 25.05 6.84 15.22
C SER A 193 24.17 7.77 16.07
N PRO A 194 22.86 7.83 15.78
CA PRO A 194 21.95 8.72 16.48
C PRO A 194 21.85 8.33 17.97
N MET A 195 21.82 9.32 18.84
CA MET A 195 21.60 9.14 20.28
C MET A 195 20.27 9.77 20.71
N LEU A 196 19.66 9.21 21.75
CA LEU A 196 18.50 9.84 22.38
C LEU A 196 18.93 11.18 22.98
N VAL A 197 18.11 12.19 22.75
CA VAL A 197 18.29 13.52 23.33
C VAL A 197 17.84 13.53 24.79
N ASP A 198 18.52 14.30 25.64
CA ASP A 198 18.15 14.49 27.04
C ASP A 198 17.13 15.65 27.21
N SER A 199 16.72 15.92 28.46
CA SER A 199 15.76 16.97 28.77
C SER A 199 16.24 18.38 28.42
N ASP A 200 17.56 18.57 28.26
CA ASP A 200 18.19 19.86 28.08
C ASP A 200 18.51 20.13 26.60
N TYR A 201 18.16 19.18 25.72
CA TYR A 201 18.33 19.31 24.29
C TYR A 201 17.61 20.55 23.74
N THR A 202 18.39 21.36 23.04
CA THR A 202 17.89 22.55 22.34
C THR A 202 17.99 22.30 20.85
N GLU A 203 16.88 22.43 20.13
CA GLU A 203 16.86 22.28 18.68
C GLU A 203 17.82 23.30 18.02
N PRO A 204 18.66 22.87 17.07
CA PRO A 204 19.50 23.80 16.32
C PRO A 204 18.61 24.73 15.49
N VAL A 205 18.75 26.04 15.70
CA VAL A 205 18.03 27.06 14.93
C VAL A 205 18.39 26.89 13.44
N PRO A 206 17.41 26.68 12.53
CA PRO A 206 17.70 26.54 11.11
C PRO A 206 18.42 27.78 10.61
N GLN A 207 19.62 27.63 10.04
CA GLN A 207 20.28 28.72 9.33
C GLN A 207 19.46 29.02 8.08
N THR A 208 18.57 30.00 8.15
CA THR A 208 17.95 30.57 6.95
C THR A 208 19.07 31.16 6.11
N THR A 209 19.40 30.54 4.98
CA THR A 209 20.25 31.16 3.97
C THR A 209 19.52 32.40 3.46
N SER A 210 19.88 33.57 4.00
CA SER A 210 19.40 34.86 3.51
C SER A 210 19.79 35.01 2.03
N PRO A 211 18.89 35.45 1.13
CA PRO A 211 19.18 35.59 -0.31
C PRO A 211 20.27 36.62 -0.67
N GLU A 212 20.84 37.35 0.30
CA GLU A 212 21.61 38.58 0.03
C GLU A 212 23.05 38.40 -0.49
N LYS A 213 23.54 37.19 -0.74
CA LYS A 213 24.91 36.99 -1.27
C LYS A 213 25.00 36.49 -2.72
N ARG A 214 24.01 36.79 -3.57
CA ARG A 214 24.11 36.54 -5.02
C ARG A 214 24.36 37.78 -5.90
N ASN A 215 24.30 39.00 -5.37
CA ASN A 215 24.50 40.24 -6.15
C ASN A 215 25.78 41.00 -5.78
N ALA A 216 26.91 40.30 -5.59
CA ALA A 216 28.22 40.95 -5.41
C ALA A 216 29.34 40.36 -6.28
N ALA A 217 29.00 39.55 -7.29
CA ALA A 217 29.97 38.99 -8.25
C ALA A 217 29.75 39.45 -9.69
N GLU A 218 28.82 40.38 -9.94
CA GLU A 218 28.62 41.05 -11.22
C GLU A 218 28.58 42.56 -11.02
N GLN A 219 29.74 43.14 -10.69
CA GLN A 219 30.07 44.55 -10.91
C GLN A 219 31.59 44.73 -10.92
#